data_AF-A0A6A6NFD8-F1
#
_entry.id   AF-A0A6A6NFD8-F1
#
_cell.length_a   1.000
_cell.length_b   1.000
_cell.length_c   1.000
_cell.angle_alpha   90.00
_cell.angle_beta   90.00
_cell.angle_gamma   90.00
#
_symmetry.space_group_name_H-M   'P 1'
#
loop_
_entity.id
_entity.type
_entity.pdbx_description
1 polymer ?
#
loop_
_entity_poly.entity_id
_entity_poly.type
_entity_poly.pdbx_seq_one_letter_code
_entity_poly.pdbx_strand_id
1 'polypeptide(L)'
;MQSFHCHLSDMSWACQILSKLEIIFEFVNSWVDASDKVLQVVKHASSAGEIIETKLKVIEVTSKVLEAIGYGTVILPTAKRLHVVKAWLPFVRVSKPLIDSVTTNDEEAMELKMDGEMWQSLESAFVSIVLALPSGDQAEILTEWLGNEHIHYPDFTEAFEVWCYRSKIAKRRLADIKENHEVGIERKVQENKGCRCIDS
;
A
#
# COMPACT_ATOMS: atom_id res chain seq x y z
N MET A 1 -26.21 -12.65 -0.21
CA MET A 1 -24.75 -12.86 -0.05
C MET A 1 -24.21 -13.97 -0.93
N GLN A 2 -24.90 -15.11 -1.06
CA GLN A 2 -24.45 -16.22 -1.90
C GLN A 2 -24.13 -15.84 -3.36
N SER A 3 -24.96 -15.03 -4.02
CA SER A 3 -24.66 -14.55 -5.38
C SER A 3 -23.36 -13.74 -5.44
N PHE A 4 -23.14 -12.84 -4.49
CA PHE A 4 -21.91 -12.04 -4.41
C PHE A 4 -20.68 -12.93 -4.17
N HIS A 5 -20.79 -13.93 -3.29
CA HIS A 5 -19.75 -14.92 -3.07
C HIS A 5 -19.40 -15.70 -4.34
N CYS A 6 -20.39 -16.17 -5.12
CA CYS A 6 -20.15 -16.83 -6.41
C CYS A 6 -19.37 -15.92 -7.37
N HIS A 7 -19.76 -14.65 -7.52
CA HIS A 7 -19.03 -13.70 -8.36
C HIS A 7 -17.58 -13.50 -7.88
N LEU A 8 -17.33 -13.45 -6.58
CA LEU A 8 -15.98 -13.32 -6.04
C LEU A 8 -15.14 -14.58 -6.31
N SER A 9 -15.73 -15.77 -6.26
CA SER A 9 -15.06 -17.02 -6.64
C SER A 9 -14.70 -17.03 -8.13
N ASP A 10 -15.62 -16.59 -8.99
CA ASP A 10 -15.36 -16.45 -10.43
C ASP A 10 -14.25 -15.42 -10.69
N MET A 11 -14.25 -14.31 -9.96
CA MET A 11 -13.19 -13.29 -10.03
C MET A 11 -11.84 -13.82 -9.53
N SER A 12 -11.81 -14.57 -8.43
CA SER A 12 -10.59 -15.19 -7.90
C SER A 12 -9.99 -16.16 -8.91
N TRP A 13 -10.83 -16.98 -9.54
CA TRP A 13 -10.42 -17.85 -10.64
C TRP A 13 -9.93 -17.05 -11.87
N ALA A 14 -10.68 -16.05 -12.31
CA ALA A 14 -10.31 -15.20 -13.45
C ALA A 14 -8.97 -14.49 -13.22
N CYS A 15 -8.74 -13.94 -12.02
CA CYS A 15 -7.45 -13.37 -11.61
C CYS A 15 -6.29 -14.32 -11.88
N GLN A 16 -6.41 -15.59 -11.49
CA GLN A 16 -5.34 -16.57 -11.68
C GLN A 16 -5.02 -16.80 -13.16
N ILE A 17 -6.04 -16.87 -14.01
CA ILE A 17 -5.87 -17.04 -15.46
C ILE A 17 -5.28 -15.79 -16.09
N LEU A 18 -5.83 -14.61 -15.78
CA LEU A 18 -5.38 -13.34 -16.33
C LEU A 18 -3.95 -12.99 -15.91
N SER A 19 -3.54 -13.34 -14.67
CA SER A 19 -2.15 -13.22 -14.23
C SER A 19 -1.21 -14.08 -15.04
N LYS A 20 -1.58 -15.36 -15.30
CA LYS A 20 -0.76 -16.29 -16.08
C LYS A 20 -0.64 -15.88 -17.56
N LEU A 21 -1.65 -15.16 -18.06
CA LEU A 21 -1.68 -14.64 -19.42
C LEU A 21 -1.10 -13.23 -19.54
N GLU A 22 -0.62 -12.62 -18.45
CA GLU A 22 -0.05 -11.26 -18.40
C GLU A 22 -1.00 -10.14 -18.92
N ILE A 23 -2.32 -10.37 -18.86
CA ILE A 23 -3.36 -9.44 -19.33
C ILE A 23 -4.27 -8.93 -18.20
N ILE A 24 -3.78 -8.96 -16.96
CA ILE A 24 -4.55 -8.58 -15.75
C ILE A 24 -4.83 -7.07 -15.63
N PHE A 25 -4.25 -6.24 -16.51
CA PHE A 25 -4.33 -4.77 -16.41
C PHE A 25 -5.76 -4.21 -16.28
N GLU A 26 -6.69 -4.64 -17.13
CA GLU A 26 -8.08 -4.15 -17.09
C GLU A 26 -8.82 -4.61 -15.85
N PHE A 27 -8.55 -5.85 -15.40
CA PHE A 27 -9.11 -6.38 -14.16
C PHE A 27 -8.64 -5.55 -12.96
N VAL A 28 -7.33 -5.28 -12.87
CA VAL A 28 -6.75 -4.47 -11.79
C VAL A 28 -7.38 -3.08 -11.76
N ASN A 29 -7.49 -2.40 -12.91
CA ASN A 29 -8.12 -1.08 -12.96
C ASN A 29 -9.58 -1.12 -12.51
N SER A 30 -10.35 -2.09 -12.99
CA SER A 30 -11.76 -2.25 -12.62
C SER A 30 -11.93 -2.54 -11.13
N TRP A 31 -11.07 -3.38 -10.55
CA TRP A 31 -11.08 -3.67 -9.11
C TRP A 31 -10.72 -2.45 -8.27
N VAL A 32 -9.70 -1.68 -8.66
CA VAL A 32 -9.33 -0.42 -7.99
C VAL A 32 -10.52 0.55 -8.03
N ASP A 33 -11.14 0.75 -9.19
CA ASP A 33 -12.26 1.68 -9.35
C ASP A 33 -13.53 1.21 -8.61
N ALA A 34 -13.68 -0.10 -8.38
CA ALA A 34 -14.79 -0.69 -7.64
C ALA A 34 -14.52 -0.85 -6.13
N SER A 35 -13.30 -0.59 -5.64
CA SER A 35 -12.85 -0.97 -4.29
C SER A 35 -13.75 -0.45 -3.19
N ASP A 36 -14.14 0.83 -3.23
CA ASP A 36 -15.03 1.41 -2.22
C ASP A 36 -16.41 0.74 -2.18
N LYS A 37 -16.96 0.41 -3.35
CA LYS A 37 -18.27 -0.27 -3.46
C LYS A 37 -18.19 -1.69 -2.92
N VAL A 38 -17.12 -2.42 -3.24
CA VAL A 38 -16.88 -3.77 -2.71
C VAL A 38 -16.80 -3.72 -1.18
N LEU A 39 -16.02 -2.79 -0.62
CA LEU A 39 -15.88 -2.62 0.83
C LEU A 39 -17.20 -2.23 1.50
N GLN A 40 -18.03 -1.39 0.87
CA GLN A 40 -19.37 -1.08 1.36
C GLN A 40 -20.27 -2.31 1.41
N VAL A 41 -20.32 -3.10 0.33
CA VAL A 41 -21.13 -4.34 0.27
C VAL A 41 -20.71 -5.31 1.37
N VAL A 42 -19.41 -5.50 1.58
CA VAL A 42 -18.89 -6.41 2.60
C VAL A 42 -19.19 -5.90 4.02
N LYS A 43 -19.15 -4.59 4.26
CA LYS A 43 -19.50 -4.00 5.56
C LYS A 43 -20.99 -4.18 5.92
N HIS A 44 -21.87 -4.19 4.93
CA HIS A 44 -23.32 -4.31 5.14
C HIS A 44 -23.83 -5.75 5.26
N ALA A 45 -22.96 -6.75 5.07
CA ALA A 45 -23.33 -8.15 5.26
C ALA A 45 -23.56 -8.47 6.75
N SER A 46 -24.65 -9.18 7.08
CA SER A 46 -25.20 -9.29 8.45
C SER A 46 -25.15 -10.69 9.11
N SER A 47 -24.82 -11.77 8.40
CA SER A 47 -24.75 -13.14 8.94
C SER A 47 -23.30 -13.57 9.27
N ALA A 48 -22.98 -13.83 10.55
CA ALA A 48 -21.62 -14.00 11.03
C ALA A 48 -20.75 -15.06 10.28
N GLY A 49 -21.33 -16.20 9.88
CA GLY A 49 -20.62 -17.27 9.17
C GLY A 49 -20.37 -16.98 7.67
N GLU A 50 -21.43 -16.65 6.91
CA GLU A 50 -21.32 -16.32 5.47
C GLU A 50 -20.47 -15.05 5.22
N ILE A 51 -20.36 -14.17 6.21
CA ILE A 51 -19.49 -12.99 6.18
C ILE A 51 -18.01 -13.40 6.09
N ILE A 52 -17.58 -14.47 6.75
CA ILE A 52 -16.16 -14.82 6.84
C ILE A 52 -15.67 -15.41 5.52
N GLU A 53 -16.41 -16.33 4.92
CA GLU A 53 -16.10 -16.87 3.58
C GLU A 53 -16.07 -15.77 2.53
N THR A 54 -17.04 -14.85 2.58
CA THR A 54 -17.06 -13.69 1.68
C THR A 54 -15.84 -12.79 1.89
N LYS A 55 -15.45 -12.50 3.14
CA LYS A 55 -14.25 -11.72 3.45
C LYS A 55 -12.98 -12.41 2.94
N LEU A 56 -12.87 -13.73 3.11
CA LEU A 56 -11.77 -14.53 2.58
C LEU A 56 -11.67 -14.36 1.06
N LYS A 57 -12.77 -14.55 0.33
CA LYS A 57 -12.77 -14.37 -1.13
C LYS A 57 -12.44 -12.96 -1.59
N VAL A 58 -12.90 -11.94 -0.86
CA VAL A 58 -12.50 -10.55 -1.12
C VAL A 58 -11.00 -10.36 -0.94
N ILE A 59 -10.41 -10.94 0.10
CA ILE A 59 -8.97 -10.86 0.37
C ILE A 59 -8.17 -11.62 -0.69
N GLU A 60 -8.61 -12.80 -1.12
CA GLU A 60 -7.95 -13.54 -2.21
C GLU A 60 -7.83 -12.70 -3.48
N VAL A 61 -8.95 -12.12 -3.94
CA VAL A 61 -8.97 -11.29 -5.16
C VAL A 61 -8.10 -10.04 -4.97
N THR A 62 -8.25 -9.37 -3.81
CA THR A 62 -7.49 -8.15 -3.50
C THR A 62 -5.99 -8.44 -3.42
N SER A 63 -5.57 -9.58 -2.87
CA SER A 63 -4.17 -9.98 -2.79
C SER A 63 -3.55 -10.06 -4.18
N LYS A 64 -4.23 -10.70 -5.14
CA LYS A 64 -3.72 -10.78 -6.52
C LYS A 64 -3.65 -9.44 -7.23
N VAL A 65 -4.62 -8.57 -6.96
CA VAL A 65 -4.60 -7.19 -7.48
C VAL A 65 -3.43 -6.40 -6.89
N LEU A 66 -3.23 -6.47 -5.57
CA LEU A 66 -2.14 -5.75 -4.90
C LEU A 66 -0.77 -6.31 -5.28
N GLU A 67 -0.60 -7.63 -5.45
CA GLU A 67 0.61 -8.25 -5.99
C GLU A 67 0.96 -7.68 -7.38
N ALA A 68 -0.02 -7.62 -8.29
CA ALA A 68 0.18 -7.09 -9.62
C ALA A 68 0.62 -5.61 -9.61
N ILE A 69 0.07 -4.81 -8.70
CA ILE A 69 0.46 -3.40 -8.53
C ILE A 69 1.84 -3.28 -7.87
N GLY A 70 2.07 -4.01 -6.78
CA GLY A 70 3.27 -3.92 -5.94
C GLY A 70 4.52 -4.42 -6.63
N TYR A 71 4.41 -5.49 -7.42
CA TYR A 71 5.52 -6.06 -8.18
C TYR A 71 5.69 -5.43 -9.56
N GLY A 72 4.88 -4.42 -9.90
CA GLY A 72 5.03 -3.65 -11.12
C GLY A 72 4.51 -4.31 -12.40
N THR A 73 3.79 -5.43 -12.29
CA THR A 73 3.07 -6.06 -13.42
C THR A 73 2.02 -5.10 -13.99
N VAL A 74 1.36 -4.33 -13.14
CA VAL A 74 0.41 -3.27 -13.51
C VAL A 74 0.85 -1.95 -12.89
N ILE A 75 1.21 -1.00 -13.76
CA ILE A 75 1.62 0.35 -13.34
C ILE A 75 0.37 1.23 -13.29
N LEU A 76 0.05 1.72 -12.10
CA LEU A 76 -1.04 2.68 -11.88
C LEU A 76 -0.51 4.07 -11.52
N PRO A 77 -1.25 5.14 -11.85
CA PRO A 77 -0.95 6.48 -11.35
C PRO A 77 -0.85 6.50 -9.82
N THR A 78 0.02 7.35 -9.28
CA THR A 78 0.23 7.48 -7.83
C THR A 78 -1.06 7.66 -7.04
N ALA A 79 -2.00 8.48 -7.54
CA ALA A 79 -3.28 8.70 -6.87
C ALA A 79 -4.09 7.39 -6.70
N LYS A 80 -4.11 6.52 -7.73
CA LYS A 80 -4.77 5.21 -7.64
C LYS A 80 -4.03 4.26 -6.69
N ARG A 81 -2.69 4.27 -6.70
CA ARG A 81 -1.86 3.46 -5.77
C ARG A 81 -2.05 3.89 -4.31
N LEU A 82 -2.14 5.19 -4.04
CA LEU A 82 -2.45 5.69 -2.69
C LEU A 82 -3.87 5.30 -2.27
N HIS A 83 -4.85 5.49 -3.16
CA HIS A 83 -6.24 5.13 -2.90
C HIS A 83 -6.40 3.65 -2.54
N VAL A 84 -5.81 2.74 -3.33
CA VAL A 84 -5.93 1.29 -3.08
C VAL A 84 -5.32 0.91 -1.73
N VAL A 85 -4.18 1.50 -1.33
CA VAL A 85 -3.60 1.27 0.00
C VAL A 85 -4.55 1.74 1.09
N LYS A 86 -5.04 2.97 1.02
CA LYS A 86 -5.94 3.54 2.05
C LYS A 86 -7.27 2.81 2.16
N ALA A 87 -7.82 2.33 1.05
CA ALA A 87 -9.07 1.60 1.04
C ALA A 87 -8.92 0.21 1.69
N TRP A 88 -7.90 -0.56 1.28
CA TRP A 88 -7.78 -1.97 1.64
C TRP A 88 -7.06 -2.22 2.96
N LEU A 89 -6.11 -1.35 3.34
CA LEU A 89 -5.31 -1.54 4.55
C LEU A 89 -6.16 -1.66 5.83
N PRO A 90 -7.18 -0.80 6.08
CA PRO A 90 -8.04 -0.95 7.26
C PRO A 90 -8.87 -2.23 7.23
N PHE A 91 -9.36 -2.63 6.06
CA PHE A 91 -10.17 -3.82 5.89
C PHE A 91 -9.37 -5.10 6.19
N VAL A 92 -8.15 -5.16 5.66
CA VAL A 92 -7.23 -6.29 5.85
C VAL A 92 -6.83 -6.44 7.32
N ARG A 93 -6.54 -5.32 8.01
CA ARG A 93 -6.23 -5.29 9.45
C ARG A 93 -7.33 -5.90 10.32
N VAL A 94 -8.58 -5.56 10.03
CA VAL A 94 -9.72 -6.09 10.79
C VAL A 94 -10.02 -7.54 10.41
N SER A 95 -9.82 -7.91 9.14
CA SER A 95 -10.21 -9.22 8.64
C SER A 95 -9.23 -10.33 9.02
N LYS A 96 -7.93 -10.05 9.04
CA LYS A 96 -6.90 -11.04 9.39
C LYS A 96 -7.13 -11.74 10.74
N PRO A 97 -7.24 -11.05 11.89
CA PRO A 97 -7.45 -11.71 13.18
C PRO A 97 -8.79 -12.46 13.26
N LEU A 98 -9.83 -11.97 12.57
CA LEU A 98 -11.12 -12.66 12.50
C LEU A 98 -10.99 -14.01 11.78
N ILE A 99 -10.28 -14.03 10.65
CA ILE A 99 -10.02 -15.23 9.87
C ILE A 99 -9.13 -16.20 10.66
N ASP A 100 -8.03 -15.69 11.22
CA ASP A 100 -7.08 -16.49 11.99
C ASP A 100 -7.79 -17.21 13.16
N SER A 101 -8.74 -16.54 13.85
CA SER A 101 -9.52 -17.12 14.97
C SER A 101 -10.48 -18.25 14.58
N VAL A 102 -10.97 -18.28 13.34
CA VAL A 102 -11.90 -19.32 12.85
C VAL A 102 -11.15 -20.54 12.37
N THR A 103 -10.00 -20.34 11.71
CA THR A 103 -9.15 -21.43 11.24
C THR A 103 -8.49 -22.27 12.35
N THR A 104 -8.49 -21.79 13.60
CA THR A 104 -7.99 -22.54 14.76
C THR A 104 -9.04 -23.40 15.46
N ASN A 105 -10.34 -23.20 15.18
CA ASN A 105 -11.43 -23.81 15.97
C ASN A 105 -12.18 -24.96 15.27
N ASP A 106 -12.07 -25.11 13.94
CA ASP A 106 -12.78 -26.17 13.19
C ASP A 106 -11.83 -27.00 12.33
N GLU A 107 -11.83 -28.32 12.52
CA GLU A 107 -11.06 -29.28 11.69
C GLU A 107 -11.64 -29.39 10.25
N GLU A 108 -12.90 -28.99 10.03
CA GLU A 108 -13.54 -28.87 8.71
C GLU A 108 -13.10 -27.60 7.94
N ALA A 109 -12.41 -26.64 8.59
CA ALA A 109 -11.96 -25.39 7.97
C ALA A 109 -10.72 -25.53 7.06
N MET A 110 -10.29 -26.77 6.76
CA MET A 110 -9.14 -27.05 5.90
C MET A 110 -9.32 -26.52 4.46
N GLU A 111 -10.56 -26.39 3.97
CA GLU A 111 -10.89 -25.81 2.65
C GLU A 111 -10.91 -24.26 2.64
N LEU A 112 -11.05 -23.61 3.81
CA LEU A 112 -11.14 -22.15 3.96
C LEU A 112 -9.81 -21.51 4.37
N LYS A 113 -8.71 -22.28 4.33
CA LYS A 113 -7.43 -21.81 4.83
C LYS A 113 -6.76 -20.88 3.82
N MET A 114 -6.81 -19.59 4.11
CA MET A 114 -5.84 -18.65 3.54
C MET A 114 -4.46 -19.03 4.09
N ASP A 115 -3.59 -19.56 3.22
CA ASP A 115 -2.26 -20.00 3.63
C ASP A 115 -1.42 -18.82 4.15
N GLY A 116 -0.52 -19.07 5.10
CA GLY A 116 0.42 -18.07 5.63
C GLY A 116 1.23 -17.40 4.51
N GLU A 117 1.53 -18.14 3.43
CA GLU A 117 2.14 -17.61 2.21
C GLU A 117 1.33 -16.46 1.60
N MET A 118 0.00 -16.58 1.58
CA MET A 118 -0.88 -15.57 0.98
C MET A 118 -0.89 -14.28 1.80
N TRP A 119 -0.93 -14.39 3.14
CA TRP A 119 -0.79 -13.22 4.01
C TRP A 119 0.58 -12.55 3.89
N GLN A 120 1.64 -13.34 3.75
CA GLN A 120 3.00 -12.82 3.56
C GLN A 120 3.15 -12.12 2.19
N SER A 121 2.58 -12.70 1.13
CA SER A 121 2.53 -12.09 -0.20
C SER A 121 1.76 -10.78 -0.19
N LEU A 122 0.60 -10.74 0.47
CA LEU A 122 -0.21 -9.54 0.62
C LEU A 122 0.53 -8.42 1.38
N GLU A 123 1.25 -8.76 2.46
CA GLU A 123 2.08 -7.80 3.20
C GLU A 123 3.22 -7.26 2.33
N SER A 124 3.93 -8.16 1.64
CA SER A 124 5.01 -7.80 0.72
C SER A 124 4.53 -6.88 -0.40
N ALA A 125 3.32 -7.12 -0.92
CA ALA A 125 2.69 -6.26 -1.91
C ALA A 125 2.38 -4.86 -1.34
N PHE A 126 1.77 -4.78 -0.16
CA PHE A 126 1.54 -3.48 0.52
C PHE A 126 2.85 -2.73 0.74
N VAL A 127 3.88 -3.38 1.29
CA VAL A 127 5.21 -2.79 1.51
C VAL A 127 5.79 -2.25 0.21
N SER A 128 5.73 -3.03 -0.87
CA SER A 128 6.24 -2.64 -2.18
C SER A 128 5.50 -1.43 -2.74
N ILE A 129 4.17 -1.38 -2.64
CA ILE A 129 3.37 -0.23 -3.08
C ILE A 129 3.74 1.01 -2.27
N VAL A 130 3.76 0.91 -0.94
CA VAL A 130 4.06 2.03 -0.04
C VAL A 130 5.45 2.59 -0.31
N LEU A 131 6.48 1.74 -0.43
CA LEU A 131 7.85 2.17 -0.74
C LEU A 131 7.98 2.88 -2.09
N ALA A 132 7.08 2.61 -3.03
CA ALA A 132 7.03 3.22 -4.36
C ALA A 132 6.16 4.49 -4.44
N LEU A 133 5.50 4.90 -3.36
CA LEU A 133 4.76 6.17 -3.30
C LEU A 133 5.70 7.37 -3.10
N PRO A 134 5.29 8.60 -3.46
CA PRO A 134 5.99 9.82 -3.05
C PRO A 134 6.16 9.94 -1.53
N SER A 135 7.20 10.64 -1.10
CA SER A 135 7.54 10.79 0.32
C SER A 135 6.42 11.42 1.18
N GLY A 136 5.63 12.34 0.60
CA GLY A 136 4.49 12.93 1.29
C GLY A 136 3.41 11.89 1.64
N ASP A 137 3.06 11.05 0.67
CA ASP A 137 2.08 9.97 0.84
C ASP A 137 2.61 8.90 1.83
N GLN A 138 3.90 8.58 1.77
CA GLN A 138 4.52 7.66 2.74
C GLN A 138 4.45 8.18 4.18
N ALA A 139 4.67 9.49 4.38
CA ALA A 139 4.58 10.12 5.70
C ALA A 139 3.15 10.09 6.28
N GLU A 140 2.15 10.27 5.42
CA GLU A 140 0.75 10.17 5.81
C GLU A 140 0.40 8.76 6.27
N ILE A 141 0.76 7.73 5.47
CA ILE A 141 0.52 6.32 5.82
C ILE A 141 1.27 5.93 7.09
N LEU A 142 2.49 6.41 7.30
CA LEU A 142 3.22 6.18 8.55
C LEU A 142 2.48 6.76 9.76
N THR A 143 1.95 7.98 9.62
CA THR A 143 1.21 8.64 10.71
C THR A 143 -0.04 7.86 11.07
N GLU A 144 -0.79 7.40 10.06
CA GLU A 144 -1.96 6.53 10.24
C GLU A 144 -1.58 5.16 10.82
N TRP A 145 -0.44 4.60 10.43
CA TRP A 145 0.09 3.35 10.97
C TRP A 145 0.38 3.53 12.46
N LEU A 146 1.26 4.45 12.85
CA LEU A 146 1.63 4.70 14.25
C LEU A 146 0.45 5.04 15.17
N GLY A 147 -0.60 5.68 14.63
CA GLY A 147 -1.79 6.04 15.40
C GLY A 147 -2.71 4.86 15.77
N ASN A 148 -2.47 3.65 15.29
CA ASN A 148 -3.26 2.47 15.63
C ASN A 148 -2.61 1.68 16.79
N GLU A 149 -3.31 1.53 17.92
CA GLU A 149 -2.76 0.87 19.13
C GLU A 149 -2.61 -0.67 19.03
N HIS A 150 -3.08 -1.31 17.95
CA HIS A 150 -3.19 -2.79 17.82
C HIS A 150 -2.41 -3.37 16.62
N ILE A 151 -1.31 -2.74 16.19
CA ILE A 151 -0.62 -3.13 14.95
C ILE A 151 0.16 -4.44 15.13
N HIS A 152 -0.28 -5.49 14.45
CA HIS A 152 0.56 -6.66 14.16
C HIS A 152 0.70 -6.94 12.66
N TYR A 153 -0.16 -6.37 11.81
CA TYR A 153 -0.17 -6.64 10.38
C TYR A 153 -0.79 -5.47 9.59
N PRO A 154 -0.30 -5.12 8.38
CA PRO A 154 0.99 -5.53 7.84
C PRO A 154 2.12 -4.86 8.64
N ASP A 155 3.23 -5.58 8.80
CA ASP A 155 4.44 -4.99 9.36
C ASP A 155 5.12 -4.08 8.32
N PHE A 156 5.15 -2.79 8.61
CA PHE A 156 5.83 -1.79 7.79
C PHE A 156 7.15 -1.30 8.41
N THR A 157 7.61 -1.89 9.51
CA THR A 157 8.75 -1.41 10.29
C THR A 157 9.98 -1.21 9.42
N GLU A 158 10.42 -2.25 8.71
CA GLU A 158 11.61 -2.18 7.84
C GLU A 158 11.41 -1.16 6.70
N ALA A 159 10.22 -1.13 6.09
CA ALA A 159 9.91 -0.21 5.01
C ALA A 159 10.03 1.25 5.46
N PHE A 160 9.50 1.57 6.65
CA PHE A 160 9.56 2.90 7.22
C PHE A 160 10.95 3.27 7.76
N GLU A 161 11.74 2.32 8.25
CA GLU A 161 13.15 2.54 8.58
C GLU A 161 13.94 2.95 7.34
N VAL A 162 13.78 2.21 6.24
CA VAL A 162 14.42 2.50 4.96
C VAL A 162 13.99 3.87 4.44
N TRP A 163 12.69 4.19 4.49
CA TRP A 163 12.19 5.52 4.11
C TRP A 163 12.75 6.64 4.99
N CYS A 164 12.74 6.47 6.32
CA CYS A 164 13.29 7.44 7.27
C CYS A 164 14.77 7.71 6.99
N TYR A 165 15.54 6.65 6.73
CA TYR A 165 16.95 6.78 6.36
C TYR A 165 17.11 7.58 5.06
N ARG A 166 16.38 7.21 3.99
CA ARG A 166 16.42 7.92 2.70
C ARG A 166 16.03 9.39 2.85
N SER A 167 14.98 9.68 3.60
CA SER A 167 14.50 11.04 3.89
C SER A 167 15.51 11.85 4.70
N LYS A 168 16.17 11.24 5.69
CA LYS A 168 17.23 11.89 6.49
C LYS A 168 18.44 12.26 5.63
N ILE A 169 18.88 11.35 4.76
CA ILE A 169 20.00 11.60 3.84
C ILE A 169 19.64 12.70 2.83
N ALA A 170 18.44 12.68 2.27
CA ALA A 170 17.98 13.73 1.36
C ALA A 170 17.96 15.11 2.02
N LYS A 171 17.48 15.20 3.26
CA LYS A 171 17.48 16.45 4.05
C LYS A 171 18.88 17.01 4.28
N ARG A 172 19.86 16.15 4.61
CA ARG A 172 21.26 16.57 4.78
C ARG A 172 21.84 17.14 3.49
N ARG A 173 21.67 16.42 2.38
CA ARG A 173 22.13 16.88 1.06
C ARG A 173 21.52 18.22 0.67
N LEU A 174 20.24 18.43 0.98
CA LEU A 174 19.56 19.71 0.74
C LEU A 174 20.13 20.84 1.62
N ALA A 175 20.46 20.56 2.88
CA ALA A 175 21.10 21.53 3.76
C ALA A 175 22.50 21.92 3.26
N ASP A 176 23.31 20.95 2.84
CA ASP A 176 24.63 21.19 2.25
C ASP A 176 24.55 22.07 0.99
N ILE A 177 23.55 21.84 0.13
CA ILE A 177 23.33 22.69 -1.06
C ILE A 177 22.97 24.11 -0.64
N LYS A 178 22.12 24.27 0.38
CA LYS A 178 21.70 25.58 0.88
C LYS A 178 22.87 26.36 1.45
N GLU A 179 23.71 25.73 2.28
CA GLU A 179 24.93 26.34 2.83
C GLU A 179 25.89 26.76 1.72
N ASN A 180 26.13 25.91 0.72
CA ASN A 180 26.99 26.25 -0.42
C ASN A 180 26.42 27.40 -1.27
N HIS A 181 25.09 27.49 -1.40
CA HIS A 181 24.44 28.58 -2.13
C HIS A 181 24.53 29.90 -1.37
N GLU A 182 24.35 29.90 -0.05
CA GLU A 182 24.51 31.10 0.80
C GLU A 182 25.96 31.61 0.77
N VAL A 183 26.95 30.71 0.89
CA VAL A 183 28.38 31.06 0.74
C VAL A 183 28.71 31.57 -0.67
N GLY A 184 28.07 31.03 -1.71
CA GLY A 184 28.22 31.50 -3.09
C GLY A 184 27.65 32.91 -3.31
N ILE A 185 26.53 33.23 -2.65
CA ILE A 185 25.95 34.58 -2.66
C ILE A 185 26.84 35.56 -1.91
N GLU A 186 27.34 35.21 -0.72
CA GLU A 186 28.22 36.08 0.07
C GLU A 186 29.51 36.41 -0.68
N ARG A 187 30.12 35.42 -1.34
CA ARG A 187 31.31 35.65 -2.19
C ARG A 187 31.03 36.61 -3.34
N LYS A 188 29.91 36.46 -4.06
CA LYS A 188 29.51 37.42 -5.10
C LYS A 188 29.25 38.82 -4.55
N VAL A 189 28.67 38.94 -3.35
CA VAL A 189 28.44 40.24 -2.72
C VAL A 189 29.75 40.90 -2.29
N GLN A 190 30.75 40.15 -1.84
CA GLN A 190 32.08 40.67 -1.53
C GLN A 190 32.86 41.10 -2.78
N GLU A 191 32.84 40.30 -3.86
CA GLU A 191 33.44 40.68 -5.15
C GLU A 191 32.83 41.98 -5.70
N ASN A 192 31.50 42.13 -5.62
CA ASN A 192 30.81 43.32 -6.12
C ASN A 192 30.99 44.58 -5.24
N LYS A 193 31.50 44.42 -4.01
CA LYS A 193 31.91 45.53 -3.12
C LYS A 193 33.38 45.93 -3.34
N GLY A 194 34.24 44.97 -3.70
CA GLY A 194 35.65 45.22 -4.02
C GLY A 194 35.86 46.03 -5.31
N CYS A 195 34.95 45.94 -6.28
CA CYS A 195 35.04 46.68 -7.55
C CYS A 195 34.51 48.13 -7.50
N ARG A 196 34.15 48.68 -6.33
CA ARG A 196 33.51 50.02 -6.23
C ARG A 196 34.43 51.15 -5.73
N CYS A 197 35.75 50.96 -5.80
CA CYS A 197 36.73 51.95 -5.32
C CYS A 197 37.90 52.15 -6.30
N ILE A 198 37.63 52.47 -7.57
CA ILE A 198 38.59 53.14 -8.45
C ILE A 198 37.75 54.01 -9.39
N ASP A 199 37.60 55.29 -9.05
CA ASP A 199 37.29 56.41 -9.96
C ASP A 199 37.02 57.65 -9.09
N SER A 200 38.09 58.38 -8.75
CA SER A 200 38.06 59.76 -8.27
C SER A 200 39.37 60.44 -8.66
#